data_AF-A0A2W1K1V2-F1
#
_entry.id   AF-A0A2W1K1V2-F1
#
_cell.length_a   1.000
_cell.length_b   1.000
_cell.length_c   1.000
_cell.angle_alpha   90.00
_cell.angle_beta   90.00
_cell.angle_gamma   90.00
#
_symmetry.space_group_name_H-M   'P 1'
#
loop_
_entity.id
_entity.type
_entity.pdbx_description
1 polymer ?
#
loop_
_entity_poly.entity_id
_entity_poly.type
_entity_poly.pdbx_seq_one_letter_code
_entity_poly.pdbx_strand_id
1 'polypeptide(L)' 'MTPDAIHELWSLVESTQTNVLLNLDDTTLVQWLIKRLKQKGIQDTAACSTYISSRLPLIRDLASDRNLIYQ' A
#
# COMPACT_ATOMS: atom_id res chain seq x y z
N MET A 1 -5.05 2.97 13.32
CA MET A 1 -4.22 3.82 12.44
C MET A 1 -4.60 5.28 12.65
N THR A 2 -3.62 6.18 12.65
CA THR A 2 -3.85 7.63 12.66
C THR A 2 -4.18 8.15 11.26
N PRO A 3 -4.83 9.34 11.12
CA PRO A 3 -5.11 9.95 9.82
C PRO A 3 -3.85 10.17 8.98
N ASP A 4 -2.76 10.65 9.59
CA ASP A 4 -1.47 10.87 8.92
C ASP A 4 -0.92 9.57 8.32
N ALA A 5 -1.02 8.46 9.06
CA ALA A 5 -0.54 7.16 8.59
C ALA A 5 -1.36 6.63 7.40
N ILE A 6 -2.66 6.95 7.34
CA ILE A 6 -3.54 6.60 6.21
C ILE A 6 -3.17 7.44 4.99
N HIS A 7 -2.96 8.74 5.16
CA HIS A 7 -2.52 9.61 4.07
C HIS A 7 -1.16 9.19 3.52
N GLU A 8 -0.20 8.87 4.39
CA GLU A 8 1.11 8.37 3.98
C GLU A 8 1.05 7.03 3.23
N LEU A 9 0.13 6.14 3.62
CA LEU A 9 -0.10 4.90 2.88
C LEU A 9 -0.59 5.18 1.47
N TRP A 10 -1.60 6.04 1.30
CA TRP A 10 -2.14 6.33 -0.04
C TRP A 10 -1.14 7.07 -0.92
N SER A 11 -0.41 8.04 -0.36
CA SER A 11 0.71 8.70 -1.04
C SER A 11 1.79 7.70 -1.47
N LEU A 12 2.10 6.71 -0.63
CA LEU A 12 3.03 5.63 -0.97
C LEU A 12 2.48 4.74 -2.10
N VAL A 13 1.21 4.35 -2.06
CA VAL A 13 0.57 3.54 -3.10
C VAL A 13 0.55 4.28 -4.44
N GLU A 14 0.23 5.58 -4.43
CA GLU A 14 0.25 6.43 -5.62
C GLU A 14 1.66 6.60 -6.20
N SER A 15 2.68 6.79 -5.36
CA SER A 15 4.07 6.92 -5.81
C SER A 15 4.75 5.60 -6.19
N THR A 16 4.16 4.45 -5.82
CA THR A 16 4.70 3.12 -6.15
C THR A 16 4.31 2.73 -7.58
N GLN A 17 5.26 2.15 -8.33
CA GLN A 17 4.99 1.58 -9.66
C GLN A 17 3.94 0.47 -9.56
N THR A 18 2.95 0.50 -10.47
CA THR A 18 1.83 -0.45 -10.49
C THR A 18 2.30 -1.90 -10.60
N ASN A 19 3.40 -2.16 -11.32
CA ASN A 19 3.98 -3.50 -11.46
C ASN A 19 4.39 -4.11 -10.10
N VAL A 20 4.85 -3.28 -9.15
CA VAL A 20 5.19 -3.74 -7.79
C VAL A 20 3.93 -4.08 -7.00
N LEU A 21 2.86 -3.29 -7.16
CA LEU A 21 1.58 -3.51 -6.47
C LEU A 21 0.82 -4.72 -7.02
N LEU A 22 1.01 -5.06 -8.30
CA LEU A 22 0.31 -6.15 -8.98
C LEU A 22 1.07 -7.49 -8.92
N ASN A 23 2.40 -7.49 -8.95
CA ASN A 23 3.18 -8.73 -8.99
C ASN A 23 3.46 -9.34 -7.61
N LEU A 24 3.31 -8.58 -6.53
CA LEU A 24 3.51 -9.09 -5.17
C LEU A 24 2.24 -9.79 -4.68
N ASP A 25 2.43 -10.95 -4.03
CA ASP A 25 1.37 -11.60 -3.27
C ASP A 25 0.92 -10.74 -2.08
N ASP A 26 -0.26 -11.04 -1.54
CA ASP A 26 -0.90 -10.25 -0.47
C ASP A 26 0.01 -10.07 0.74
N THR A 27 0.67 -11.14 1.15
CA THR A 27 1.49 -11.13 2.37
C THR A 27 2.74 -10.28 2.14
N THR A 28 3.41 -10.49 1.02
CA THR A 28 4.62 -9.74 0.66
C THR A 28 4.30 -8.26 0.44
N LEU A 29 3.18 -7.93 -0.21
CA LEU A 29 2.76 -6.55 -0.45
C LEU A 29 2.45 -5.81 0.87
N VAL A 30 1.72 -6.46 1.79
CA VAL A 30 1.43 -5.89 3.11
C VAL A 30 2.72 -5.61 3.87
N GLN A 31 3.63 -6.59 3.94
CA GLN A 31 4.92 -6.42 4.62
C GLN A 31 5.76 -5.31 3.98
N TRP A 32 5.75 -5.22 2.65
CA TRP A 32 6.48 -4.18 1.93
C TRP A 32 5.94 -2.78 2.25
N LEU A 33 4.62 -2.59 2.23
CA LEU A 33 3.97 -1.32 2.56
C LEU A 33 4.23 -0.92 4.01
N ILE A 34 4.10 -1.86 4.96
CA ILE A 34 4.42 -1.61 6.37
C ILE A 34 5.87 -1.17 6.53
N LYS A 35 6.82 -1.85 5.86
CA LYS A 35 8.25 -1.49 5.95
C LYS A 35 8.51 -0.06 5.47
N ARG A 36 7.84 0.36 4.39
CA ARG A 36 7.91 1.75 3.88
C ARG A 36 7.31 2.76 4.85
N LEU A 37 6.16 2.44 5.45
CA LEU A 37 5.54 3.30 6.47
C LEU A 37 6.44 3.44 7.71
N LYS A 38 7.12 2.37 8.15
CA LYS A 38 8.11 2.44 9.23
C LYS A 38 9.27 3.38 8.89
N GLN A 39 9.77 3.35 7.65
CA GLN A 39 10.82 4.27 7.18
C GLN A 39 10.38 5.73 7.25
N LYS A 40 9.07 6.00 7.20
CA LYS A 40 8.47 7.33 7.38
C LYS A 40 8.09 7.67 8.83
N GLY A 41 8.46 6.82 9.79
CA GLY A 41 8.24 7.07 11.22
C GLY A 41 6.91 6.55 11.78
N ILE A 42 6.12 5.81 11.00
CA ILE A 42 4.88 5.20 11.50
C ILE A 42 5.21 3.98 12.36
N GLN A 43 4.85 4.03 13.65
CA GLN A 43 5.22 3.01 14.65
C GLN A 43 4.14 1.93 14.86
N ASP A 44 2.85 2.25 14.65
CA ASP A 44 1.75 1.31 14.90
C ASP A 44 1.57 0.33 13.73
N THR A 45 2.42 -0.69 13.70
CA THR A 45 2.50 -1.63 12.57
C THR A 45 1.40 -2.69 12.60
N ALA A 46 0.84 -2.98 13.77
CA ALA A 46 -0.26 -3.93 13.91
C ALA A 46 -1.54 -3.36 13.29
N ALA A 47 -1.88 -2.10 13.63
CA ALA A 47 -3.03 -1.45 13.01
C ALA A 47 -2.81 -1.21 11.52
N CYS A 48 -1.58 -0.91 11.09
CA CYS A 48 -1.24 -0.82 9.66
C CYS A 48 -1.50 -2.14 8.93
N SER A 49 -1.04 -3.27 9.50
CA SER A 49 -1.20 -4.58 8.87
C SER A 49 -2.67 -4.94 8.64
N THR A 50 -3.51 -4.78 9.66
CA THR A 50 -4.95 -5.05 9.56
C THR A 50 -5.63 -4.13 8.55
N TYR A 51 -5.29 -2.84 8.56
CA TYR A 51 -5.88 -1.86 7.65
C TYR A 51 -5.49 -2.13 6.19
N ILE A 52 -4.19 -2.31 5.92
CA ILE A 52 -3.68 -2.56 4.57
C ILE A 52 -4.25 -3.86 4.02
N SER A 53 -4.27 -4.94 4.82
CA SER A 53 -4.84 -6.22 4.40
C SER A 53 -6.32 -6.10 4.00
N SER A 54 -7.09 -5.29 4.74
CA SER A 54 -8.51 -5.01 4.43
C SER A 54 -8.73 -4.10 3.22
N ARG A 55 -7.66 -3.48 2.69
CA ARG A 55 -7.69 -2.55 1.56
C ARG A 55 -6.86 -3.05 0.37
N LEU A 56 -6.27 -4.24 0.45
CA LEU A 56 -5.52 -4.87 -0.63
C LEU A 56 -6.30 -4.94 -1.96
N PRO A 57 -7.58 -5.35 -1.98
CA PRO A 57 -8.35 -5.36 -3.23
C PRO A 57 -8.41 -3.98 -3.89
N LEU A 58 -8.66 -2.93 -3.10
CA LEU A 58 -8.71 -1.55 -3.59
C LEU A 58 -7.35 -1.07 -4.10
N ILE A 59 -6.26 -1.40 -3.40
CA ILE A 59 -4.90 -1.06 -3.83
C ILE A 59 -4.59 -1.71 -5.19
N ARG A 60 -5.01 -2.96 -5.39
CA ARG A 60 -4.84 -3.67 -6.67
C ARG A 60 -5.72 -3.15 -7.77
N ASP A 61 -6.97 -2.79 -7.47
CA ASP A 61 -7.86 -2.17 -8.44
C ASP A 61 -7.29 -0.84 -8.92
N LEU A 62 -6.84 0.02 -8.00
CA LEU A 62 -6.17 1.28 -8.34
C LEU A 62 -4.90 1.08 -9.16
N ALA A 63 -4.09 0.07 -8.82
CA ALA A 63 -2.89 -0.24 -9.59
C ALA A 63 -3.21 -0.77 -11.00
N SER A 64 -4.27 -1.56 -11.13
CA SER A 64 -4.74 -2.10 -12.40
C SER A 64 -5.29 -0.99 -13.30
N ASP A 65 -6.15 -0.13 -12.76
CA ASP A 65 -6.73 1.01 -13.47
C ASP A 65 -5.63 1.96 -13.99
N ARG A 66 -4.67 2.28 -13.13
CA ARG A 66 -3.49 3.05 -13.53
C ARG A 66 -2.67 2.35 -14.60
N ASN A 67 -2.48 1.03 -14.52
CA ASN A 67 -1.72 0.30 -15.55
C ASN A 67 -2.42 0.36 -16.90
N LEU A 68 -3.76 0.29 -16.93
CA LEU A 68 -4.55 0.36 -18.16
C LEU A 68 -4.50 1.74 -18.82
N ILE A 69 -4.41 2.83 -18.05
CA ILE A 69 -4.33 4.21 -18.58
C ILE A 69 -3.02 4.47 -19.33
N TYR A 70 -1.94 3.75 -18.99
CA TYR A 70 -0.62 3.92 -19.60
C TYR A 70 -0.24 2.85 -20.64
N GLN A 71 -1.20 2.00 -21.06
CA GLN A 71 -1.07 1.09 -22.20
C GLN A 71 -1.56 1.75 -23.50
#